data_AF-A0A812NGP6-F1
#
_entry.id   AF-A0A812NGP6-F1
#
_cell.length_a   1.000
_cell.length_b   1.000
_cell.length_c   1.000
_cell.angle_alpha   90.00
_cell.angle_beta   90.00
_cell.angle_gamma   90.00
#
_symmetry.space_group_name_H-M   'P 1'
#
loop_
_entity.id
_entity.type
_entity.pdbx_description
1 polymer ?
#
loop_
_entity_poly.entity_id
_entity_poly.type
_entity_poly.pdbx_seq_one_letter_code
_entity_poly.pdbx_strand_id
1 'polypeptide(L)'
;MAYVLSGMYGPVKDLGAGNAILIILQLFCAGVIVLILDELLQKGYGLGSGISLFIATNICETICWKAFSPTTMNTGKGPEFEGAVIALFHLLISRSDKITALKEAFYRQTAPNITSLFATILVFFFVIYFQGFRVDLAVKNQRVRGQMGSYPIKLFYTSNIPIILQTALVSNLYFFSQLLYKRFKANMFVNMIGQWQETEITGQSIPVGGLVYYISPPHSFGEVWEDPIHALFYVVFILVSCALFSKAWIDVSGSSARDVARQLREQQLMMPGYRDSDLPKVLNRYIPTAAAFGGACIGALTIVADFLGAIGSGTGILLAVTIIYEYFEKICKDTWPSISNGKAPGPVAAFCRFASHKVCGPPGRH
;
A
#
# COMPACT_ATOMS: atom_id res chain seq x y z
N MET A 1 14.06 12.51 17.96
CA MET A 1 15.40 13.15 18.02
C MET A 1 15.88 13.64 16.66
N ALA A 2 16.07 12.76 15.66
CA ALA A 2 16.55 13.17 14.32
C ALA A 2 15.68 14.24 13.63
N TYR A 3 14.35 14.15 13.76
CA TYR A 3 13.40 15.13 13.18
C TYR A 3 13.43 16.54 13.81
N VAL A 4 13.80 16.65 15.08
CA VAL A 4 13.92 17.95 15.77
C VAL A 4 15.31 18.54 15.50
N LEU A 5 16.34 17.70 15.45
CA LEU A 5 17.72 18.08 15.13
C LEU A 5 17.94 18.38 13.64
N SER A 6 17.08 17.88 12.75
CA SER A 6 17.12 18.17 11.32
C SER A 6 16.62 19.58 10.98
N GLY A 7 16.07 20.31 11.96
CA GLY A 7 15.51 21.66 11.75
C GLY A 7 14.20 21.65 10.97
N MET A 8 13.52 20.50 10.82
CA MET A 8 12.23 20.38 10.13
C MET A 8 11.13 21.21 10.80
N TYR A 9 11.23 21.42 12.11
CA TYR A 9 10.30 22.26 12.90
C TYR A 9 10.77 23.72 13.02
N GLY A 10 11.91 24.07 12.42
CA GLY A 10 12.60 25.37 12.56
C GLY A 10 13.98 25.23 13.24
N PRO A 11 14.86 26.24 13.11
CA PRO A 11 16.15 26.24 13.79
C PRO A 11 15.97 26.30 15.31
N VAL A 12 16.69 25.43 16.03
CA VAL A 12 16.59 25.26 17.51
C VAL A 12 16.85 26.56 18.28
N LYS A 13 17.53 27.53 17.65
CA LYS A 13 17.79 28.86 18.21
C LYS A 13 16.53 29.73 18.31
N ASP A 14 15.57 29.59 17.39
CA ASP A 14 14.33 30.39 17.37
C ASP A 14 13.18 29.71 18.12
N LEU A 15 13.19 28.38 18.19
CA LEU A 15 12.21 27.59 18.95
C LEU A 15 12.39 27.71 20.48
N GLY A 16 13.61 28.02 20.94
CA GLY A 16 13.98 27.97 22.35
C GLY A 16 14.16 26.53 22.84
N ALA A 17 15.19 26.30 23.67
CA ALA A 17 15.53 24.97 24.17
C ALA A 17 14.38 24.30 24.95
N GLY A 18 13.54 25.09 25.62
CA GLY A 18 12.36 24.59 26.35
C GLY A 18 11.30 23.97 25.44
N ASN A 19 10.90 24.64 24.36
CA ASN A 19 9.89 24.10 23.43
C ASN A 19 10.43 22.90 22.65
N ALA A 20 11.71 22.90 22.29
CA ALA A 20 12.33 21.75 21.63
C ALA A 20 12.27 20.50 22.52
N ILE A 21 12.53 20.63 23.82
CA ILE A 21 12.40 19.53 24.80
C ILE A 21 10.94 19.10 24.93
N LEU A 22 9.99 20.04 24.94
CA LEU A 22 8.56 19.75 25.03
C LEU A 22 8.06 18.96 23.81
N ILE A 23 8.48 19.33 22.59
CA ILE A 23 8.17 18.59 21.35
C ILE A 23 8.77 17.18 21.40
N ILE A 24 10.01 17.03 21.87
CA ILE A 24 10.64 15.70 22.02
C ILE A 24 9.85 14.84 22.99
N LEU A 25 9.43 15.39 24.13
CA LEU A 25 8.62 14.68 25.12
C LEU A 25 7.25 14.28 24.56
N GLN A 26 6.58 15.19 23.84
CA GLN A 26 5.30 14.89 23.19
C GLN A 26 5.43 13.76 22.15
N LEU A 27 6.44 13.81 21.29
CA LEU A 27 6.70 12.75 20.29
C LEU A 27 7.03 11.42 20.96
N PHE A 28 7.78 11.43 22.07
CA PHE A 28 8.07 10.22 22.83
C PHE A 28 6.80 9.62 23.45
N CYS A 29 6.00 10.44 24.15
CA CYS A 29 4.73 10.00 24.73
C CYS A 29 3.76 9.47 23.67
N ALA A 30 3.62 10.17 22.54
CA ALA A 30 2.78 9.71 21.43
C ALA A 30 3.26 8.37 20.85
N GLY A 31 4.58 8.20 20.67
CA GLY A 31 5.17 6.93 20.23
C GLY A 31 4.90 5.78 21.19
N VAL A 32 5.04 6.01 22.50
CA VAL A 32 4.73 5.01 23.52
C VAL A 32 3.25 4.62 23.51
N ILE A 33 2.33 5.59 23.38
CA ILE A 33 0.89 5.32 23.29
C ILE A 33 0.57 4.44 22.08
N VAL A 34 1.15 4.73 20.91
CA VAL A 34 0.94 3.94 19.69
C VAL A 34 1.46 2.50 19.86
N LEU A 35 2.63 2.31 20.49
CA LEU A 35 3.16 0.98 20.78
C LEU A 35 2.26 0.17 21.72
N ILE A 36 1.76 0.80 22.79
CA ILE A 36 0.84 0.15 23.73
C ILE A 36 -0.47 -0.22 23.02
N LEU A 37 -0.97 0.63 22.13
CA LEU A 37 -2.20 0.37 21.38
C LEU A 37 -2.02 -0.78 20.38
N ASP A 38 -0.85 -0.93 19.77
CA ASP A 38 -0.52 -2.08 18.93
C ASP A 38 -0.46 -3.38 19.77
N GLU A 39 0.18 -3.38 20.93
CA GLU A 39 0.16 -4.53 21.84
C GLU A 39 -1.25 -4.90 22.30
N LEU A 40 -2.09 -3.92 22.60
CA LEU A 40 -3.48 -4.15 23.03
C LEU A 40 -4.29 -4.85 21.94
N LEU A 41 -4.16 -4.39 20.69
CA LEU A 41 -4.84 -5.00 19.55
C LEU A 41 -4.32 -6.42 19.27
N GLN A 42 -3.02 -6.64 19.39
CA GLN A 42 -2.40 -7.96 19.20
C GLN A 42 -2.77 -8.97 20.30
N LYS A 43 -3.03 -8.52 21.54
CA LYS A 43 -3.47 -9.38 22.66
C LYS A 43 -4.92 -9.88 22.56
N GLY A 44 -5.56 -9.70 21.40
CA GLY A 44 -6.86 -10.31 21.08
C GLY A 44 -8.06 -9.37 21.21
N TYR A 45 -7.85 -8.10 21.57
CA TYR A 45 -8.90 -7.08 21.48
C TYR A 45 -9.11 -6.55 20.05
N GLY A 46 -8.18 -6.87 19.13
CA GLY A 46 -8.26 -6.55 17.71
C GLY A 46 -8.26 -7.79 16.82
N LEU A 47 -8.83 -7.64 15.62
CA LEU A 47 -8.87 -8.67 14.57
C LEU A 47 -7.53 -8.81 13.79
N GLY A 48 -6.50 -8.06 14.17
CA GLY A 48 -5.21 -8.00 13.47
C GLY A 48 -4.21 -7.04 14.11
N SER A 49 -3.15 -6.69 13.37
CA SER A 49 -2.07 -5.81 13.85
C SER A 49 -2.48 -4.33 13.85
N GLY A 50 -2.22 -3.63 14.95
CA GLY A 50 -2.52 -2.20 15.10
C GLY A 50 -1.82 -1.34 14.06
N ILE A 51 -0.55 -1.66 13.75
CA ILE A 51 0.23 -0.94 12.73
C ILE A 51 -0.50 -0.93 11.37
N SER A 52 -0.99 -2.10 10.93
CA SER A 52 -1.70 -2.21 9.65
C SER A 52 -3.01 -1.41 9.62
N LEU A 53 -3.73 -1.39 10.74
CA LEU A 53 -4.97 -0.64 10.88
C LEU A 53 -4.73 0.88 10.82
N PHE A 54 -3.68 1.38 11.48
CA PHE A 54 -3.34 2.81 11.44
C PHE A 54 -2.95 3.27 10.04
N ILE A 55 -2.15 2.48 9.32
CA ILE A 55 -1.77 2.77 7.94
C ILE A 55 -3.02 2.84 7.06
N ALA A 56 -3.89 1.83 7.12
CA ALA A 56 -5.12 1.80 6.33
C ALA A 56 -6.04 2.99 6.65
N THR A 57 -6.16 3.37 7.92
CA THR A 57 -7.01 4.48 8.36
C THR A 57 -6.49 5.82 7.84
N ASN A 58 -5.19 6.08 7.95
CA ASN A 58 -4.58 7.32 7.49
C ASN A 58 -4.70 7.51 5.97
N ILE A 59 -4.60 6.42 5.21
CA ILE A 59 -4.76 6.45 3.75
C ILE A 59 -6.23 6.70 3.39
N CYS A 60 -7.18 6.00 4.03
CA CYS A 60 -8.60 6.24 3.83
C CYS A 60 -9.00 7.67 4.20
N GLU A 61 -8.47 8.22 5.30
CA GLU A 61 -8.66 9.61 5.68
C GLU A 61 -8.16 10.56 4.61
N THR A 62 -6.95 10.35 4.09
CA THR A 62 -6.37 11.18 3.02
C THR A 62 -7.22 11.14 1.76
N ILE A 63 -7.70 9.96 1.35
CA ILE A 63 -8.57 9.80 0.17
C ILE A 63 -9.90 10.53 0.39
N CYS A 64 -10.55 10.34 1.55
CA CYS A 64 -11.80 11.01 1.89
C CYS A 64 -11.62 12.53 1.95
N TRP A 65 -10.53 13.01 2.54
CA TRP A 65 -10.23 14.44 2.63
C TRP A 65 -10.03 15.02 1.23
N LYS A 66 -9.21 14.40 0.37
CA LYS A 66 -8.99 14.89 -0.99
C LYS A 66 -10.23 14.78 -1.90
N ALA A 67 -11.17 13.88 -1.59
CA ALA A 67 -12.45 13.80 -2.30
C ALA A 67 -13.47 14.87 -1.85
N PHE A 68 -13.54 15.13 -0.54
CA PHE A 68 -14.61 15.91 0.10
C PHE A 68 -14.14 17.13 0.91
N SER A 69 -12.90 17.59 0.77
CA SER A 69 -12.41 18.73 1.55
C SER A 69 -13.18 20.02 1.21
N PRO A 70 -13.79 20.68 2.21
CA PRO A 70 -14.54 21.93 2.03
C PRO A 70 -13.65 23.17 1.99
N THR A 71 -12.33 23.01 2.06
CA THR A 71 -11.33 24.08 2.00
C THR A 71 -11.31 24.72 0.61
N THR A 72 -11.21 26.04 0.56
CA THR A 72 -11.05 26.79 -0.68
C THR A 72 -9.61 27.28 -0.80
N MET A 73 -9.01 27.11 -1.96
CA MET A 73 -7.70 27.67 -2.31
C MET A 73 -7.86 28.67 -3.45
N ASN A 74 -7.39 29.88 -3.23
CA ASN A 74 -7.57 30.98 -4.18
C ASN A 74 -6.32 31.10 -5.06
N THR A 75 -6.31 30.40 -6.21
CA THR A 75 -5.17 30.39 -7.16
C THR A 75 -5.25 31.56 -8.15
N GLY A 76 -5.73 32.72 -7.71
CA GLY A 76 -5.82 33.93 -8.55
C GLY A 76 -6.91 33.96 -9.62
N LYS A 77 -7.70 32.89 -9.80
CA LYS A 77 -8.87 32.82 -10.70
C LYS A 77 -10.23 32.78 -9.96
N GLY A 78 -10.23 32.94 -8.63
CA GLY A 78 -11.40 32.84 -7.76
C GLY A 78 -11.27 31.72 -6.71
N PRO A 79 -12.20 31.62 -5.75
CA PRO A 79 -12.19 30.57 -4.75
C PRO A 79 -12.50 29.23 -5.41
N GLU A 80 -11.50 28.36 -5.50
CA GLU A 80 -11.68 27.00 -5.99
C GLU A 80 -11.65 26.04 -4.81
N PHE A 81 -12.62 25.14 -4.72
CA PHE A 81 -12.66 24.12 -3.68
C PHE A 81 -11.57 23.08 -3.93
N GLU A 82 -10.88 22.65 -2.88
CA GLU A 82 -9.83 21.63 -2.94
C GLU A 82 -10.41 20.23 -3.17
N GLY A 83 -11.64 19.98 -2.71
CA GLY A 83 -12.28 18.67 -2.82
C GLY A 83 -12.80 18.40 -4.23
N ALA A 84 -12.36 17.31 -4.86
CA ALA A 84 -12.72 16.97 -6.24
C ALA A 84 -14.24 16.93 -6.49
N VAL A 85 -15.02 16.42 -5.52
CA VAL A 85 -16.48 16.30 -5.64
C VAL A 85 -17.17 17.63 -5.37
N ILE A 86 -16.74 18.37 -4.35
CA ILE A 86 -17.32 19.67 -3.97
C ILE A 86 -17.02 20.72 -5.06
N ALA A 87 -15.82 20.69 -5.63
CA ALA A 87 -15.44 21.53 -6.75
C ALA A 87 -16.28 21.24 -7.99
N LEU A 88 -16.61 19.97 -8.29
CA LEU A 88 -17.54 19.65 -9.38
C LEU A 88 -18.90 20.31 -9.16
N PHE A 89 -19.50 20.12 -7.99
CA PHE A 89 -20.84 20.65 -7.72
C PHE A 89 -20.85 22.18 -7.74
N HIS A 90 -19.83 22.82 -7.18
CA HIS A 90 -19.72 24.27 -7.22
C HIS A 90 -19.50 24.82 -8.63
N LEU A 91 -18.60 24.22 -9.42
CA LEU A 91 -18.32 24.66 -10.80
C LEU A 91 -19.49 24.36 -11.75
N LEU A 92 -20.20 23.26 -11.56
CA LEU A 92 -21.37 22.88 -12.37
C LEU A 92 -22.60 23.75 -12.08
N ILE A 93 -22.73 24.25 -10.84
CA ILE A 93 -23.85 25.13 -10.42
C ILE A 93 -23.53 26.61 -10.72
N SER A 94 -22.28 27.04 -10.58
CA SER A 94 -21.91 28.46 -10.64
C SER A 94 -21.54 28.98 -12.05
N ARG A 95 -21.06 28.14 -12.98
CA ARG A 95 -20.70 28.57 -14.36
C ARG A 95 -21.76 28.24 -15.41
N SER A 96 -22.00 29.18 -16.34
CA SER A 96 -22.91 29.03 -17.48
C SER A 96 -22.36 28.15 -18.62
N ASP A 97 -21.03 28.11 -18.81
CA ASP A 97 -20.37 27.32 -19.86
C ASP A 97 -20.02 25.91 -19.37
N LYS A 98 -21.00 25.01 -19.47
CA LYS A 98 -20.92 23.63 -18.96
C LYS A 98 -19.77 22.82 -19.55
N ILE A 99 -19.40 23.02 -20.82
CA ILE A 99 -18.39 22.20 -21.51
C ILE A 99 -16.97 22.63 -21.14
N THR A 100 -16.71 23.94 -21.07
CA THR A 100 -15.40 24.48 -20.68
C THR A 100 -15.15 24.25 -19.19
N ALA A 101 -16.17 24.42 -18.33
CA ALA A 101 -16.08 24.11 -16.91
C ALA A 101 -15.86 22.61 -16.64
N LEU A 102 -16.48 21.71 -17.42
CA LEU A 102 -16.22 20.28 -17.32
C LEU A 102 -14.78 19.96 -17.72
N LYS A 103 -14.29 20.51 -18.85
CA LYS A 103 -12.92 20.28 -19.32
C LYS A 103 -11.87 20.81 -18.34
N GLU A 104 -12.14 21.97 -17.73
CA GLU A 104 -11.27 22.59 -16.72
C GLU A 104 -11.32 21.84 -15.37
N ALA A 105 -12.45 21.23 -14.99
CA ALA A 105 -12.59 20.38 -13.80
C ALA A 105 -11.98 18.96 -13.97
N PHE A 106 -11.86 18.47 -15.21
CA PHE A 106 -11.27 17.15 -15.51
C PHE A 106 -9.74 17.20 -15.70
N TYR A 107 -9.18 18.32 -16.14
CA TYR A 107 -7.75 18.46 -16.51
C TYR A 107 -6.98 19.49 -15.65
N ARG A 108 -7.39 19.74 -14.41
CA ARG A 108 -6.72 20.73 -13.57
C ARG A 108 -5.39 20.21 -13.03
N GLN A 109 -4.27 20.79 -13.46
CA GLN A 109 -2.95 20.28 -13.06
C GLN A 109 -2.57 20.56 -11.59
N THR A 110 -3.22 21.51 -10.92
CA THR A 110 -2.81 21.99 -9.60
C THR A 110 -3.70 21.53 -8.42
N ALA A 111 -4.79 20.80 -8.68
CA ALA A 111 -5.71 20.33 -7.65
C ALA A 111 -6.22 18.90 -7.93
N PRO A 112 -6.73 18.17 -6.91
CA PRO A 112 -7.28 16.83 -7.08
C PRO A 112 -8.38 16.81 -8.15
N ASN A 113 -8.14 16.08 -9.24
CA ASN A 113 -9.08 15.97 -10.35
C ASN A 113 -10.11 14.87 -10.13
N ILE A 114 -11.24 15.02 -10.81
CA ILE A 114 -12.26 13.96 -10.88
C ILE A 114 -11.73 12.76 -11.68
N THR A 115 -10.90 13.02 -12.69
CA THR A 115 -10.15 11.98 -13.43
C THR A 115 -9.29 11.17 -12.47
N SER A 116 -8.61 11.82 -11.53
CA SER A 116 -7.81 11.16 -10.49
C SER A 116 -8.66 10.35 -9.52
N LEU A 117 -9.84 10.86 -9.13
CA LEU A 117 -10.78 10.13 -8.28
C LEU A 117 -11.31 8.87 -8.99
N PHE A 118 -11.69 9.01 -10.26
CA PHE A 118 -12.15 7.89 -11.08
C PHE A 118 -11.02 6.88 -11.32
N ALA A 119 -9.79 7.36 -11.55
CA ALA A 119 -8.61 6.52 -11.64
C ALA A 119 -8.37 5.72 -10.34
N THR A 120 -8.50 6.36 -9.17
CA THR A 120 -8.42 5.66 -7.87
C THR A 120 -9.46 4.55 -7.75
N ILE A 121 -10.71 4.81 -8.15
CA ILE A 121 -11.79 3.80 -8.12
C ILE A 121 -11.48 2.64 -9.08
N LEU A 122 -10.99 2.94 -10.29
CA LEU A 122 -10.62 1.93 -11.28
C LEU A 122 -9.48 1.05 -10.77
N VAL A 123 -8.41 1.67 -10.25
CA VAL A 123 -7.28 0.96 -9.64
C VAL A 123 -7.78 0.10 -8.48
N PHE A 124 -8.63 0.62 -7.60
CA PHE A 124 -9.21 -0.11 -6.47
C PHE A 124 -9.90 -1.42 -6.92
N PHE A 125 -10.76 -1.35 -7.94
CA PHE A 125 -11.42 -2.55 -8.49
C PHE A 125 -10.42 -3.53 -9.11
N PHE A 126 -9.43 -3.02 -9.83
CA PHE A 126 -8.41 -3.85 -10.46
C PHE A 126 -7.57 -4.57 -9.40
N VAL A 127 -7.15 -3.89 -8.33
CA VAL A 127 -6.40 -4.50 -7.22
C VAL A 127 -7.21 -5.60 -6.54
N ILE A 128 -8.50 -5.37 -6.25
CA ILE A 128 -9.38 -6.41 -5.69
C ILE A 128 -9.48 -7.62 -6.61
N TYR A 129 -9.58 -7.39 -7.92
CA TYR A 129 -9.62 -8.48 -8.90
C TYR A 129 -8.33 -9.31 -8.86
N PHE A 130 -7.15 -8.66 -8.85
CA PHE A 130 -5.87 -9.35 -8.78
C PHE A 130 -5.65 -10.07 -7.45
N GLN A 131 -6.19 -9.54 -6.37
CA GLN A 131 -6.07 -10.14 -5.05
C GLN A 131 -6.88 -11.43 -4.89
N GLY A 132 -7.86 -11.66 -5.76
CA GLY A 132 -8.60 -12.92 -5.83
C GLY A 132 -7.84 -14.10 -6.45
N PHE A 133 -6.68 -13.89 -7.09
CA PHE A 133 -5.93 -14.97 -7.71
C PHE A 133 -5.27 -15.88 -6.67
N ARG A 134 -5.70 -17.14 -6.65
CA ARG A 134 -5.18 -18.19 -5.77
C ARG A 134 -5.03 -19.51 -6.52
N VAL A 135 -3.97 -20.23 -6.19
CA VAL A 135 -3.65 -21.56 -6.71
C VAL A 135 -4.00 -22.56 -5.61
N ASP A 136 -5.07 -23.31 -5.82
CA ASP A 136 -5.53 -24.31 -4.86
C ASP A 136 -4.76 -25.62 -5.05
N LEU A 137 -3.94 -26.00 -4.06
CA LEU A 137 -3.25 -27.29 -4.03
C LEU A 137 -4.10 -28.30 -3.28
N ALA A 138 -4.48 -29.40 -3.93
CA ALA A 138 -5.21 -30.47 -3.25
C ALA A 138 -4.33 -31.13 -2.17
N VAL A 139 -4.86 -31.26 -0.96
CA VAL A 139 -4.21 -31.95 0.16
C VAL A 139 -5.17 -32.98 0.75
N LYS A 140 -4.65 -34.14 1.09
CA LYS A 140 -5.40 -35.23 1.72
C LYS A 140 -4.95 -35.37 3.16
N ASN A 141 -5.91 -35.42 4.07
CA ASN A 141 -5.59 -35.70 5.48
C ASN A 141 -5.27 -37.19 5.63
N GLN A 142 -4.12 -37.52 6.22
CA GLN A 142 -3.79 -38.93 6.51
C GLN A 142 -4.64 -39.51 7.64
N ARG A 143 -5.02 -38.67 8.61
CA ARG A 143 -5.69 -39.12 9.84
C ARG A 143 -7.15 -39.51 9.62
N VAL A 144 -7.82 -38.84 8.68
CA VAL A 144 -9.24 -39.08 8.36
C VAL A 144 -9.34 -39.49 6.90
N ARG A 145 -9.61 -40.79 6.65
CA ARG A 145 -9.79 -41.31 5.30
C ARG A 145 -10.99 -40.62 4.63
N GLY A 146 -10.77 -40.07 3.43
CA GLY A 146 -11.81 -39.46 2.60
C GLY A 146 -11.92 -37.95 2.72
N GLN A 147 -11.27 -37.32 3.70
CA GLN A 147 -11.27 -35.86 3.80
C GLN A 147 -10.22 -35.26 2.86
N MET A 148 -10.68 -34.73 1.73
CA MET A 148 -9.88 -33.91 0.81
C MET A 148 -10.03 -32.45 1.22
N GLY A 149 -8.92 -31.80 1.55
CA GLY A 149 -8.81 -30.36 1.73
C GLY A 149 -8.12 -29.73 0.51
N SER A 150 -8.29 -28.42 0.35
CA SER A 150 -7.46 -27.64 -0.58
C SER A 150 -6.66 -26.65 0.25
N TYR A 151 -5.36 -26.59 0.02
CA TYR A 151 -4.46 -25.60 0.58
C TYR A 151 -4.25 -24.48 -0.45
N PRO A 152 -4.94 -23.34 -0.33
CA PRO A 152 -4.80 -22.23 -1.26
C PRO A 152 -3.45 -21.54 -1.08
N ILE A 153 -2.60 -21.57 -2.12
CA ILE A 153 -1.45 -20.67 -2.24
C ILE A 153 -1.90 -19.44 -3.02
N LYS A 154 -2.05 -18.30 -2.35
CA LYS A 154 -2.38 -17.05 -3.03
C LYS A 154 -1.21 -16.56 -3.85
N LEU A 155 -1.49 -15.86 -4.95
CA LEU A 155 -0.47 -15.20 -5.75
C LEU A 155 0.32 -14.17 -4.92
N PHE A 156 -0.38 -13.45 -4.04
CA PHE A 156 0.22 -12.57 -3.03
C PHE A 156 0.60 -13.34 -1.76
N TYR A 157 1.45 -14.35 -1.93
CA TYR A 157 1.84 -15.28 -0.88
C TYR A 157 2.58 -14.61 0.30
N THR A 158 3.42 -13.62 0.00
CA THR A 158 4.22 -12.88 1.01
C THR A 158 3.49 -11.69 1.65
N SER A 159 2.19 -11.49 1.34
CA SER A 159 1.42 -10.33 1.80
C SER A 159 2.05 -8.98 1.40
N ASN A 160 1.52 -7.89 1.97
CA ASN A 160 1.90 -6.48 1.75
C ASN A 160 3.29 -6.08 2.19
N ILE A 161 3.99 -6.94 2.91
CA ILE A 161 5.19 -6.55 3.65
C ILE A 161 6.34 -6.13 2.74
N PRO A 162 6.61 -6.77 1.58
CA PRO A 162 7.64 -6.30 0.66
C PRO A 162 7.43 -4.87 0.15
N ILE A 163 6.17 -4.47 -0.08
CA ILE A 163 5.83 -3.08 -0.46
C ILE A 163 6.09 -2.14 0.71
N ILE A 164 5.64 -2.51 1.91
CA ILE A 164 5.84 -1.69 3.11
C ILE A 164 7.34 -1.46 3.35
N LEU A 165 8.16 -2.51 3.22
CA LEU A 165 9.61 -2.40 3.37
C LEU A 165 10.25 -1.54 2.28
N GLN A 166 9.82 -1.71 1.02
CA GLN A 166 10.32 -0.90 -0.09
C GLN A 166 9.97 0.58 0.09
N THR A 167 8.71 0.89 0.40
CA THR A 167 8.24 2.27 0.61
C THR A 167 8.90 2.91 1.84
N ALA A 168 9.09 2.17 2.92
CA ALA A 168 9.83 2.63 4.09
C ALA A 168 11.30 2.92 3.76
N LEU A 169 11.96 2.05 2.98
CA LEU A 169 13.33 2.27 2.53
C LEU A 169 13.44 3.53 1.68
N VAL A 170 12.54 3.71 0.70
CA VAL A 170 12.52 4.90 -0.16
C VAL A 170 12.26 6.17 0.66
N SER A 171 11.29 6.15 1.57
CA SER A 171 11.00 7.30 2.44
C SER A 171 12.17 7.65 3.34
N ASN A 172 12.87 6.66 3.90
CA ASN A 172 14.06 6.88 4.70
C ASN A 172 15.19 7.45 3.85
N LEU A 173 15.40 6.92 2.64
CA LEU A 173 16.40 7.41 1.70
C LEU A 173 16.15 8.89 1.32
N TYR A 174 14.89 9.27 1.09
CA TYR A 174 14.51 10.66 0.86
C TYR A 174 14.83 11.55 2.05
N PHE A 175 14.44 11.12 3.25
CA PHE A 175 14.72 11.87 4.47
C PHE A 175 16.23 12.08 4.69
N PHE A 176 17.03 11.03 4.52
CA PHE A 176 18.49 11.13 4.62
C PHE A 176 19.08 12.05 3.56
N SER A 177 18.63 11.93 2.30
CA SER A 177 19.09 12.78 1.21
C SER A 177 18.77 14.26 1.47
N GLN A 178 17.56 14.57 1.93
CA GLN A 178 17.15 15.93 2.29
C GLN A 178 18.00 16.50 3.43
N LEU A 179 18.30 15.69 4.46
CA LEU A 179 19.14 16.10 5.59
C LEU A 179 20.60 16.35 5.18
N LEU A 180 21.16 15.46 4.34
CA LEU A 180 22.51 15.60 3.79
C LEU A 180 22.63 16.85 2.93
N TYR A 181 21.65 17.12 2.07
CA TYR A 181 21.61 18.31 1.23
C TYR A 181 21.51 19.60 2.06
N LYS A 182 20.69 19.62 3.13
CA LYS A 182 20.59 20.77 4.04
C LYS A 182 21.88 21.06 4.80
N ARG A 183 22.68 20.04 5.12
CA ARG A 183 23.91 20.18 5.92
C ARG A 183 25.19 20.37 5.09
N PHE A 184 25.27 19.78 3.89
CA PHE A 184 26.50 19.77 3.07
C PHE A 184 26.22 20.10 1.59
N LYS A 185 25.77 21.33 1.31
CA LYS A 185 25.47 21.82 -0.06
C LYS A 185 26.65 21.76 -1.05
N ALA A 186 27.90 21.72 -0.57
CA ALA A 186 29.10 21.87 -1.39
C ALA A 186 29.78 20.55 -1.82
N ASN A 187 29.34 19.39 -1.33
CA ASN A 187 30.00 18.12 -1.62
C ASN A 187 29.46 17.48 -2.91
N MET A 188 30.36 17.13 -3.84
CA MET A 188 30.02 16.47 -5.12
C MET A 188 29.22 15.17 -4.91
N PHE A 189 29.55 14.39 -3.88
CA PHE A 189 28.81 13.15 -3.53
C PHE A 189 27.38 13.43 -3.06
N VAL A 190 27.14 14.55 -2.37
CA VAL A 190 25.79 14.93 -1.90
C VAL A 190 24.94 15.37 -3.09
N ASN A 191 25.52 16.12 -4.03
CA ASN A 191 24.85 16.49 -5.27
C ASN A 191 24.54 15.28 -6.18
N MET A 192 25.35 14.22 -6.14
CA MET A 192 25.07 12.97 -6.86
C MET A 192 23.93 12.16 -6.22
N ILE A 193 23.81 12.20 -4.89
CA ILE A 193 22.75 11.51 -4.13
C ILE A 193 21.39 12.20 -4.36
N GLY A 194 21.33 13.53 -4.25
CA GLY A 194 20.08 14.25 -4.49
C GLY A 194 20.24 15.76 -4.34
N GLN A 195 19.79 16.49 -5.36
CA GLN A 195 19.58 17.93 -5.30
C GLN A 195 18.11 18.18 -5.01
N TRP A 196 17.85 18.91 -3.92
CA TRP A 196 16.50 19.28 -3.53
C TRP A 196 16.29 20.77 -3.76
N GLN A 197 15.17 21.14 -4.36
CA GLN A 197 14.76 22.54 -4.48
C GLN A 197 13.44 22.72 -3.73
N GLU A 198 13.37 23.75 -2.89
CA GLU A 198 12.13 24.15 -2.24
C GLU A 198 11.31 24.97 -3.24
N THR A 199 10.14 24.49 -3.64
CA THR A 199 9.22 25.25 -4.49
C THR A 199 8.45 26.23 -3.61
N GLU A 200 8.53 27.53 -3.94
CA GLU A 200 8.00 28.66 -3.15
C GLU A 200 6.48 28.59 -2.87
N ILE A 201 5.72 27.78 -3.61
CA ILE A 201 4.25 27.76 -3.58
C ILE A 201 3.67 26.77 -2.57
N THR A 202 4.33 25.65 -2.27
CA THR A 202 3.77 24.58 -1.40
C THR A 202 4.66 24.20 -0.22
N GLY A 203 5.86 24.78 -0.09
CA GLY A 203 6.82 24.37 0.95
C GLY A 203 7.27 22.91 0.82
N GLN A 204 6.92 22.24 -0.29
CA GLN A 204 7.36 20.89 -0.60
C GLN A 204 8.72 20.97 -1.27
N SER A 205 9.67 20.19 -0.75
CA SER A 205 11.00 20.03 -1.34
C SER A 205 10.89 18.93 -2.38
N ILE A 206 11.00 19.31 -3.65
CA ILE A 206 10.99 18.37 -4.77
C ILE A 206 12.45 18.06 -5.11
N PRO A 207 12.82 16.80 -5.32
CA PRO A 207 14.15 16.48 -5.82
C PRO A 207 14.23 16.92 -7.28
N VAL A 208 15.17 17.81 -7.60
CA VAL A 208 15.38 18.36 -8.96
C VAL A 208 16.53 17.66 -9.68
N GLY A 209 17.36 16.88 -8.96
CA GLY A 209 18.44 16.10 -9.57
C GLY A 209 19.02 15.01 -8.67
N GLY A 210 19.85 14.14 -9.25
CA GLY A 210 20.57 13.06 -8.54
C GLY A 210 19.87 11.70 -8.54
N LEU A 211 20.43 10.71 -7.83
CA LEU A 211 19.85 9.37 -7.69
C LEU A 211 18.43 9.39 -7.11
N VAL A 212 18.15 10.34 -6.22
CA VAL A 212 16.82 10.53 -5.64
C VAL A 212 15.77 10.99 -6.65
N TYR A 213 16.17 11.77 -7.67
CA TYR A 213 15.28 12.12 -8.76
C TYR A 213 14.79 10.85 -9.47
N TYR A 214 15.69 9.93 -9.82
CA TYR A 214 15.36 8.66 -10.48
C TYR A 214 14.49 7.68 -9.66
N ILE A 215 14.49 7.81 -8.33
CA ILE A 215 13.66 6.98 -7.45
C ILE A 215 12.27 7.62 -7.26
N SER A 216 12.13 8.92 -7.54
CA SER A 216 10.88 9.65 -7.35
C SER A 216 9.84 9.34 -8.45
N PRO A 217 8.57 9.10 -8.07
CA PRO A 217 7.51 8.86 -9.04
C PRO A 217 7.29 10.14 -9.86
N PRO A 218 7.19 10.06 -11.20
CA PRO A 218 6.76 11.20 -12.01
C PRO A 218 5.32 11.57 -11.63
N HIS A 219 5.04 12.87 -11.47
CA HIS A 219 3.78 13.34 -10.91
C HIS A 219 2.66 13.42 -11.95
N SER A 220 2.99 13.33 -13.24
CA SER A 220 2.01 13.41 -14.32
C SER A 220 2.42 12.68 -15.59
N PHE A 221 1.44 12.27 -16.41
CA PHE A 221 1.68 11.77 -17.76
C PHE A 221 2.46 12.76 -18.66
N GLY A 222 2.40 14.07 -18.36
CA GLY A 222 3.16 15.09 -19.07
C GLY A 222 4.66 14.95 -18.83
N GLU A 223 5.07 14.80 -17.57
CA GLU A 223 6.48 14.61 -17.19
C GLU A 223 7.07 13.30 -17.72
N VAL A 224 6.26 12.24 -17.85
CA VAL A 224 6.69 10.97 -18.47
C VAL A 224 7.04 11.15 -19.94
N TRP A 225 6.33 12.03 -20.65
CA TRP A 225 6.60 12.30 -22.05
C TRP A 225 7.83 13.19 -22.25
N GLU A 226 8.06 14.12 -21.32
CA GLU A 226 9.22 15.00 -21.34
C GLU A 226 10.51 14.25 -21.01
N ASP A 227 10.50 13.35 -20.01
CA ASP A 227 11.66 12.58 -19.58
C ASP A 227 11.40 11.05 -19.57
N PRO A 228 11.35 10.38 -20.74
CA PRO A 228 11.06 8.95 -20.83
C PRO A 228 12.13 8.06 -20.18
N ILE A 229 13.38 8.54 -20.12
CA ILE A 229 14.48 7.81 -19.48
C ILE A 229 14.26 7.72 -17.97
N HIS A 230 13.79 8.80 -17.34
CA HIS A 230 13.49 8.84 -15.91
C HIS A 230 12.39 7.82 -15.56
N ALA A 231 11.28 7.86 -16.30
CA ALA A 231 10.16 6.94 -16.11
C ALA A 231 10.58 5.47 -16.28
N LEU A 232 11.44 5.17 -17.27
CA LEU A 232 11.94 3.81 -17.48
C LEU A 232 12.80 3.31 -16.31
N PHE A 233 13.71 4.14 -15.81
CA PHE A 233 14.54 3.80 -14.64
C PHE A 233 13.68 3.57 -13.41
N TYR A 234 12.70 4.43 -13.16
CA TYR A 234 11.74 4.29 -12.06
C TYR A 234 10.98 2.96 -12.14
N VAL A 235 10.43 2.62 -13.32
CA VAL A 235 9.71 1.36 -13.56
C VAL A 235 10.58 0.15 -13.27
N VAL A 236 11.79 0.10 -13.85
CA VAL A 236 12.72 -1.02 -13.66
C VAL A 236 13.13 -1.15 -12.20
N PHE A 237 13.43 -0.03 -11.54
CA PHE A 237 13.84 0.00 -10.15
C PHE A 237 12.74 -0.53 -9.22
N ILE A 238 11.48 -0.10 -9.37
CA ILE A 238 10.37 -0.59 -8.56
C ILE A 238 10.12 -2.07 -8.81
N LEU A 239 10.06 -2.51 -10.06
CA LEU A 239 9.79 -3.93 -10.37
C LEU A 239 10.87 -4.85 -9.81
N VAL A 240 12.14 -4.49 -9.99
CA VAL A 240 13.28 -5.29 -9.50
C VAL A 240 13.33 -5.26 -7.97
N SER A 241 13.21 -4.08 -7.35
CA SER A 241 13.24 -3.98 -5.88
C SER A 241 12.09 -4.75 -5.23
N CYS A 242 10.85 -4.60 -5.73
CA CYS A 242 9.69 -5.34 -5.21
C CYS A 242 9.85 -6.87 -5.40
N ALA A 243 10.37 -7.33 -6.54
CA ALA A 243 10.60 -8.77 -6.77
C ALA A 243 11.71 -9.34 -5.86
N LEU A 244 12.81 -8.60 -5.68
CA LEU A 244 13.91 -9.00 -4.79
C LEU A 244 13.48 -9.01 -3.32
N PHE A 245 12.79 -7.96 -2.86
CA PHE A 245 12.27 -7.91 -1.50
C PHE A 245 11.23 -8.99 -1.24
N SER A 246 10.37 -9.32 -2.20
CA SER A 246 9.42 -10.42 -2.05
C SER A 246 10.13 -11.76 -1.89
N LYS A 247 11.16 -12.06 -2.68
CA LYS A 247 11.95 -13.29 -2.50
C LYS A 247 12.68 -13.35 -1.17
N ALA A 248 13.38 -12.28 -0.80
CA ALA A 248 14.09 -12.21 0.47
C ALA A 248 13.13 -12.36 1.66
N TRP A 249 11.91 -11.82 1.54
CA TRP A 249 10.89 -11.93 2.59
C TRP A 249 10.43 -13.37 2.83
N ILE A 250 10.29 -14.21 1.80
CA ILE A 250 9.90 -15.63 1.97
C ILE A 250 10.87 -16.37 2.89
N ASP A 251 12.17 -16.10 2.72
CA ASP A 251 13.22 -16.76 3.48
C ASP A 251 13.25 -16.27 4.94
N VAL A 252 12.95 -14.98 5.17
CA VAL A 252 12.92 -14.37 6.50
C VAL A 252 11.62 -14.67 7.25
N SER A 253 10.48 -14.76 6.55
CA SER A 253 9.17 -14.95 7.16
C SER A 253 8.91 -16.40 7.63
N GLY A 254 9.86 -17.31 7.43
CA GLY A 254 9.65 -18.74 7.69
C GLY A 254 8.51 -19.33 6.86
N SER A 255 8.23 -18.73 5.70
CA SER A 255 7.23 -19.19 4.74
C SER A 255 7.90 -19.82 3.52
N SER A 256 9.15 -20.25 3.67
CA SER A 256 9.88 -20.95 2.62
C SER A 256 9.20 -22.27 2.29
N ALA A 257 9.43 -22.77 1.08
CA ALA A 257 8.87 -24.06 0.66
C ALA A 257 9.22 -25.21 1.62
N ARG A 258 10.34 -25.12 2.33
CA ARG A 258 10.76 -26.09 3.34
C ARG A 258 9.95 -25.95 4.62
N ASP A 259 9.72 -24.73 5.09
CA ASP A 259 8.97 -24.47 6.32
C ASP A 259 7.49 -24.84 6.16
N VAL A 260 6.90 -24.51 5.00
CA VAL A 260 5.51 -24.86 4.66
C VAL A 260 5.36 -26.38 4.53
N ALA A 261 6.31 -27.06 3.89
CA ALA A 261 6.30 -28.52 3.82
C ALA A 261 6.43 -29.16 5.21
N ARG A 262 7.24 -28.57 6.11
CA ARG A 262 7.35 -29.01 7.50
C ARG A 262 6.04 -28.83 8.25
N GLN A 263 5.37 -27.69 8.12
CA GLN A 263 4.06 -27.43 8.71
C GLN A 263 2.99 -28.41 8.21
N LEU A 264 2.93 -28.67 6.90
CA LEU A 264 2.00 -29.64 6.32
C LEU A 264 2.25 -31.06 6.87
N ARG A 265 3.52 -31.42 7.04
CA ARG A 265 3.91 -32.70 7.63
C ARG A 265 3.51 -32.81 9.10
N GLU A 266 3.72 -31.76 9.88
CA GLU A 266 3.29 -31.68 11.29
C GLU A 266 1.76 -31.77 11.43
N GLN A 267 1.01 -31.27 10.44
CA GLN A 267 -0.45 -31.39 10.35
C GLN A 267 -0.93 -32.72 9.73
N GLN A 268 -0.03 -33.64 9.37
CA GLN A 268 -0.32 -34.90 8.67
C GLN A 268 -1.12 -34.73 7.36
N LEU A 269 -0.88 -33.63 6.64
CA LEU A 269 -1.44 -33.37 5.33
C LEU A 269 -0.47 -33.84 4.25
N MET A 270 -0.94 -34.74 3.37
CA MET A 270 -0.19 -35.25 2.22
C MET A 270 -0.77 -34.72 0.92
N MET A 271 0.08 -34.43 -0.05
CA MET A 271 -0.37 -34.11 -1.41
C MET A 271 -0.67 -35.42 -2.17
N PRO A 272 -1.85 -35.58 -2.80
CA PRO A 272 -2.18 -36.80 -3.51
C PRO A 272 -1.24 -37.00 -4.70
N GLY A 273 -0.66 -38.20 -4.82
CA GLY A 273 0.22 -38.58 -5.94
C GLY A 273 1.71 -38.32 -5.73
N TYR A 274 2.12 -37.67 -4.64
CA TYR A 274 3.53 -37.44 -4.32
C TYR A 274 3.94 -38.10 -3.00
N ARG A 275 5.21 -38.51 -2.89
CA ARG A 275 5.80 -38.95 -1.62
C ARG A 275 6.09 -37.75 -0.73
N ASP A 276 6.05 -37.93 0.59
CA ASP A 276 6.39 -36.88 1.58
C ASP A 276 7.76 -36.23 1.34
N SER A 277 8.73 -37.02 0.85
CA SER A 277 10.08 -36.55 0.53
C SER A 277 10.13 -35.57 -0.64
N ASP A 278 9.13 -35.61 -1.53
CA ASP A 278 9.08 -34.78 -2.75
C ASP A 278 8.19 -33.55 -2.59
N LEU A 279 7.39 -33.46 -1.52
CA LEU A 279 6.57 -32.30 -1.19
C LEU A 279 7.39 -30.98 -1.19
N PRO A 280 8.57 -30.88 -0.54
CA PRO A 280 9.37 -29.66 -0.56
C PRO A 280 9.84 -29.28 -1.97
N LYS A 281 10.11 -30.26 -2.85
CA LYS A 281 10.56 -29.99 -4.23
C LYS A 281 9.45 -29.40 -5.08
N VAL A 282 8.23 -29.91 -4.93
CA VAL A 282 7.04 -29.39 -5.62
C VAL A 282 6.76 -27.96 -5.15
N LEU A 283 6.72 -27.73 -3.84
CA LEU A 283 6.47 -26.40 -3.26
C LEU A 283 7.55 -25.39 -3.67
N ASN A 284 8.81 -25.81 -3.76
CA ASN A 284 9.92 -24.93 -4.17
C ASN A 284 9.84 -24.48 -5.63
N ARG A 285 9.07 -25.19 -6.47
CA ARG A 285 8.80 -24.76 -7.84
C ARG A 285 7.73 -23.69 -7.91
N TYR A 286 6.76 -23.69 -6.98
CA TYR A 286 5.60 -22.78 -7.01
C TYR A 286 5.77 -21.53 -6.13
N ILE A 287 6.29 -21.68 -4.91
CA ILE A 287 6.32 -20.58 -3.92
C ILE A 287 7.24 -19.43 -4.37
N PRO A 288 8.52 -19.65 -4.74
CA PRO A 288 9.41 -18.56 -5.13
C PRO A 288 8.99 -17.89 -6.45
N THR A 289 8.40 -18.66 -7.38
CA THR A 289 7.87 -18.09 -8.63
C THR A 289 6.60 -17.28 -8.39
N ALA A 290 5.69 -17.78 -7.55
CA ALA A 290 4.46 -17.07 -7.20
C ALA A 290 4.76 -15.77 -6.45
N ALA A 291 5.70 -15.79 -5.51
CA ALA A 291 6.10 -14.60 -4.78
C ALA A 291 6.83 -13.57 -5.66
N ALA A 292 7.80 -14.00 -6.48
CA ALA A 292 8.48 -13.07 -7.38
C ALA A 292 7.52 -12.43 -8.40
N PHE A 293 6.61 -13.22 -8.96
CA PHE A 293 5.58 -12.72 -9.87
C PHE A 293 4.57 -11.83 -9.14
N GLY A 294 4.14 -12.21 -7.94
CA GLY A 294 3.25 -11.41 -7.09
C GLY A 294 3.85 -10.05 -6.74
N GLY A 295 5.12 -10.01 -6.32
CA GLY A 295 5.86 -8.79 -6.04
C GLY A 295 6.05 -7.91 -7.28
N ALA A 296 6.34 -8.51 -8.43
CA ALA A 296 6.44 -7.77 -9.70
C ALA A 296 5.07 -7.21 -10.16
N CYS A 297 4.00 -8.00 -10.06
CA CYS A 297 2.64 -7.55 -10.39
C CYS A 297 2.19 -6.39 -9.49
N ILE A 298 2.46 -6.49 -8.19
CA ILE A 298 2.22 -5.40 -7.25
C ILE A 298 3.00 -4.14 -7.65
N GLY A 299 4.29 -4.27 -7.96
CA GLY A 299 5.11 -3.14 -8.40
C GLY A 299 4.56 -2.50 -9.68
N ALA A 300 4.11 -3.32 -10.63
CA ALA A 300 3.47 -2.85 -11.86
C ALA A 300 2.16 -2.10 -11.58
N LEU A 301 1.32 -2.60 -10.67
CA LEU A 301 0.09 -1.94 -10.25
C LEU A 301 0.37 -0.57 -9.62
N THR A 302 1.40 -0.47 -8.79
CA THR A 302 1.84 0.79 -8.17
C THR A 302 2.17 1.82 -9.23
N ILE A 303 3.00 1.43 -10.21
CA ILE A 303 3.43 2.31 -11.30
C ILE A 303 2.23 2.80 -12.12
N VAL A 304 1.30 1.89 -12.44
CA VAL A 304 0.08 2.25 -13.18
C VAL A 304 -0.77 3.23 -12.37
N ALA A 305 -0.90 3.02 -11.07
CA ALA A 305 -1.65 3.91 -10.19
C ALA A 305 -1.00 5.30 -10.05
N ASP A 306 0.33 5.35 -9.95
CA ASP A 306 1.10 6.60 -9.91
C ASP A 306 1.00 7.36 -11.24
N PHE A 307 1.12 6.68 -12.39
CA PHE A 307 0.97 7.31 -13.71
C PHE A 307 -0.45 7.82 -13.97
N LEU A 308 -1.47 7.08 -13.55
CA LEU A 308 -2.87 7.51 -13.65
C LEU A 308 -3.19 8.72 -12.75
N GLY A 309 -2.26 9.16 -11.90
CA GLY A 309 -2.44 10.29 -11.00
C GLY A 309 -3.52 10.02 -9.97
N ALA A 310 -3.57 8.80 -9.43
CA ALA A 310 -4.54 8.42 -8.41
C ALA A 310 -4.42 9.31 -7.15
N ILE A 311 -5.56 9.60 -6.52
CA ILE A 311 -5.65 10.39 -5.29
C ILE A 311 -5.11 9.59 -4.11
N GLY A 312 -4.02 10.07 -3.50
CA GLY A 312 -3.18 9.29 -2.58
C GLY A 312 -2.22 8.42 -3.39
N SER A 313 -0.94 8.36 -3.01
CA SER A 313 0.06 7.66 -3.84
C SER A 313 -0.40 6.24 -4.18
N GLY A 314 -0.04 5.74 -5.38
CA GLY A 314 -0.39 4.41 -5.84
C GLY A 314 0.04 3.33 -4.85
N THR A 315 1.19 3.53 -4.21
CA THR A 315 1.69 2.70 -3.10
C THR A 315 0.72 2.68 -1.91
N GLY A 316 0.22 3.83 -1.47
CA GLY A 316 -0.70 3.94 -0.34
C GLY A 316 -2.03 3.24 -0.63
N ILE A 317 -2.63 3.51 -1.80
CA ILE A 317 -3.91 2.88 -2.18
C ILE A 317 -3.78 1.35 -2.17
N LEU A 318 -2.72 0.79 -2.78
CA LEU A 318 -2.47 -0.64 -2.79
C LEU A 318 -2.35 -1.22 -1.38
N LEU A 319 -1.56 -0.58 -0.52
CA LEU A 319 -1.40 -0.99 0.87
C LEU A 319 -2.74 -1.02 1.60
N ALA A 320 -3.54 0.05 1.49
CA ALA A 320 -4.84 0.13 2.14
C ALA A 320 -5.80 -0.98 1.66
N VAL A 321 -5.92 -1.17 0.35
CA VAL A 321 -6.80 -2.20 -0.23
C VAL A 321 -6.38 -3.59 0.24
N THR A 322 -5.10 -3.89 0.15
CA THR A 322 -4.63 -5.24 0.47
C THR A 322 -4.70 -5.52 1.97
N ILE A 323 -4.49 -4.52 2.83
CA ILE A 323 -4.72 -4.64 4.28
C ILE A 323 -6.21 -4.89 4.55
N ILE A 324 -7.11 -4.09 3.98
CA ILE A 324 -8.56 -4.25 4.17
C ILE A 324 -9.02 -5.64 3.74
N TYR A 325 -8.52 -6.14 2.61
CA TYR A 325 -8.85 -7.48 2.12
C TYR A 325 -8.29 -8.58 3.03
N GLU A 326 -7.08 -8.42 3.58
CA GLU A 326 -6.52 -9.37 4.56
C GLU A 326 -7.38 -9.45 5.83
N TYR A 327 -7.82 -8.29 6.34
CA TYR A 327 -8.77 -8.22 7.45
C TYR A 327 -10.11 -8.87 7.11
N PHE A 328 -10.65 -8.56 5.94
CA PHE A 328 -11.90 -9.15 5.47
C PHE A 328 -11.82 -10.68 5.41
N GLU A 329 -10.71 -11.23 4.93
CA GLU A 329 -10.52 -12.67 4.87
C GLU A 329 -10.38 -13.32 6.24
N LYS A 330 -9.65 -12.68 7.17
CA LYS A 330 -9.59 -13.14 8.57
C LYS A 330 -11.00 -13.18 9.17
N ILE A 331 -11.79 -12.12 8.97
CA ILE A 331 -13.18 -12.06 9.43
C ILE A 331 -14.04 -13.15 8.79
N CYS A 332 -14.03 -13.32 7.46
CA CYS A 332 -14.84 -14.39 6.85
C CYS A 332 -14.35 -15.76 7.34
N LYS A 333 -13.06 -15.99 7.57
CA LYS A 333 -12.53 -17.27 8.10
C LYS A 333 -12.97 -17.55 9.53
N ASP A 334 -12.95 -16.54 10.40
CA ASP A 334 -13.40 -16.65 11.80
C ASP A 334 -14.93 -16.71 11.91
N THR A 335 -15.65 -16.06 10.99
CA THR A 335 -17.11 -16.03 10.94
C THR A 335 -17.70 -17.26 10.24
N TRP A 336 -16.94 -17.92 9.35
CA TRP A 336 -17.41 -19.10 8.60
C TRP A 336 -17.93 -20.25 9.49
N PRO A 337 -17.28 -20.63 10.61
CA PRO A 337 -17.84 -21.58 11.58
C PRO A 337 -19.17 -21.13 12.21
N SER A 338 -19.37 -19.81 12.35
CA SER A 338 -20.62 -19.24 12.89
C SER A 338 -21.73 -19.17 11.84
N ILE A 339 -21.39 -19.01 10.56
CA ILE A 339 -22.32 -19.07 9.42
C ILE A 339 -22.79 -20.50 9.16
N SER A 340 -21.90 -21.50 9.23
CA SER A 340 -22.28 -22.91 9.10
C SER A 340 -23.22 -23.36 10.22
N ASN A 341 -23.16 -22.69 11.38
CA ASN A 341 -24.07 -22.89 12.51
C ASN A 341 -25.34 -22.01 12.46
N GLY A 342 -25.60 -21.31 11.34
CA GLY A 342 -26.86 -20.59 11.09
C GLY A 342 -27.07 -19.29 11.86
N LYS A 343 -26.03 -18.68 12.45
CA LYS A 343 -26.18 -17.52 13.37
C LYS A 343 -25.75 -16.15 12.84
N ALA A 344 -25.36 -16.01 11.56
CA ALA A 344 -24.79 -14.75 11.06
C ALA A 344 -25.83 -13.76 10.49
N PRO A 345 -25.70 -12.44 10.74
CA PRO A 345 -26.61 -11.41 10.22
C PRO A 345 -26.55 -11.27 8.69
N GLY A 346 -27.73 -11.04 8.09
CA GLY A 346 -28.01 -11.11 6.65
C GLY A 346 -27.08 -10.36 5.68
N PRO A 347 -26.61 -9.13 5.95
CA PRO A 347 -25.79 -8.40 4.96
C PRO A 347 -24.35 -8.93 4.86
N VAL A 348 -23.75 -9.37 5.97
CA VAL A 348 -22.40 -9.96 6.00
C VAL A 348 -22.41 -11.37 5.38
N ALA A 349 -23.49 -12.13 5.62
CA ALA A 349 -23.68 -13.44 5.01
C ALA A 349 -23.87 -13.36 3.47
N ALA A 350 -24.57 -12.35 2.96
CA ALA A 350 -24.72 -12.12 1.53
C ALA A 350 -23.39 -11.72 0.86
N PHE A 351 -22.60 -10.88 1.53
CA PHE A 351 -21.30 -10.42 1.02
C PHE A 351 -20.21 -11.50 1.11
N CYS A 352 -20.10 -12.27 2.20
CA CYS A 352 -19.22 -13.46 2.25
C CYS A 352 -19.70 -14.59 1.32
N ARG A 353 -20.99 -14.67 0.93
CA ARG A 353 -21.46 -15.60 -0.14
C ARG A 353 -20.99 -15.14 -1.53
N PHE A 354 -21.05 -13.85 -1.82
CA PHE A 354 -20.52 -13.27 -3.07
C PHE A 354 -18.99 -13.45 -3.15
N ALA A 355 -18.29 -13.26 -2.03
CA ALA A 355 -16.87 -13.57 -1.90
C ALA A 355 -16.61 -15.08 -2.00
N SER A 356 -17.40 -15.95 -1.35
CA SER A 356 -17.22 -17.42 -1.41
C SER A 356 -17.27 -17.94 -2.85
N HIS A 357 -18.16 -17.43 -3.70
CA HIS A 357 -18.22 -17.87 -5.09
C HIS A 357 -16.91 -17.63 -5.90
N LYS A 358 -15.99 -16.79 -5.39
CA LYS A 358 -14.63 -16.57 -5.93
C LYS A 358 -13.49 -17.03 -4.98
N VAL A 359 -13.70 -17.04 -3.67
CA VAL A 359 -12.67 -17.18 -2.61
C VAL A 359 -12.76 -18.51 -1.85
N CYS A 360 -13.86 -19.26 -1.96
CA CYS A 360 -14.00 -20.61 -1.42
C CYS A 360 -14.76 -21.42 -2.45
N GLY A 361 -14.07 -22.25 -3.25
CA GLY A 361 -14.71 -23.13 -4.25
C GLY A 361 -15.97 -23.82 -3.70
N PRO A 362 -16.90 -24.23 -4.59
CA PRO A 362 -18.26 -24.62 -4.20
C PRO A 362 -18.21 -25.60 -3.02
N PRO A 363 -19.08 -25.46 -2.02
CA PRO A 363 -19.15 -26.42 -0.94
C PRO A 363 -19.37 -27.78 -1.59
N GLY A 364 -18.41 -28.70 -1.41
CA GLY A 364 -18.60 -30.09 -1.77
C GLY A 364 -19.91 -30.52 -1.17
N ARG A 365 -20.88 -30.85 -2.04
CA ARG A 365 -22.12 -31.51 -1.61
C ARG A 365 -21.68 -32.81 -0.94
N HIS A 366 -21.78 -32.83 0.38
CA HIS A 366 -21.90 -34.07 1.12
C HIS A 366 -23.27 -34.68 0.85
#